data_AF-A0A7C8ABV5-F1
#
_entry.id   AF-A0A7C8ABV5-F1
#
_cell.length_a   1.000
_cell.length_b   1.000
_cell.length_c   1.000
_cell.angle_alpha   90.00
_cell.angle_beta   90.00
_cell.angle_gamma   90.00
#
_symmetry.space_group_name_H-M   'P 1'
#
loop_
_entity.id
_entity.type
_entity.pdbx_description
1 polymer ?
#
loop_
_entity_poly.entity_id
_entity_poly.type
_entity_poly.pdbx_seq_one_letter_code
_entity_poly.pdbx_strand_id
1 'polypeptide(L)'
;QTYCCGSGSGLNNDEFMEMRMRGGLPRANAVRYVHDKFGVNALSCICAIDRAVLTALMDYWVPDVTVYGVHELVSNALVMEGETERTTDLRGEPLPGMEEDSENEAV
;
A
#
# COMPACT_ATOMS: atom_id res chain seq x y z
N GLN A 1 15.53 -10.15 -4.39
CA GLN A 1 16.43 -8.99 -4.58
C GLN A 1 15.63 -7.72 -4.32
N THR A 2 16.29 -6.62 -3.93
CA THR A 2 15.62 -5.37 -3.58
C THR A 2 16.17 -4.22 -4.42
N TYR A 3 15.30 -3.48 -5.08
CA TYR A 3 15.62 -2.33 -5.94
C TYR A 3 14.97 -1.05 -5.43
N CYS A 4 15.40 0.14 -5.88
CA CYS A 4 14.79 1.41 -5.48
C CYS A 4 13.32 1.53 -5.98
N CYS A 5 12.52 2.40 -5.33
CA CYS A 5 11.18 2.76 -5.80
C CYS A 5 11.21 3.69 -7.04
N GLY A 6 12.35 4.32 -7.33
CA GLY A 6 12.53 5.19 -8.50
C GLY A 6 12.19 6.67 -8.27
N SER A 7 11.80 7.08 -7.05
CA SER A 7 11.22 8.40 -6.81
C SER A 7 11.92 9.24 -5.72
N GLY A 8 13.06 8.78 -5.22
CA GLY A 8 13.89 9.55 -4.29
C GLY A 8 14.52 10.79 -4.95
N SER A 9 15.25 11.59 -4.15
CA SER A 9 16.07 12.71 -4.66
C SER A 9 15.32 13.78 -5.48
N GLY A 10 14.04 14.02 -5.17
CA GLY A 10 13.22 15.01 -5.86
C GLY A 10 12.51 14.50 -7.12
N LEU A 11 12.61 13.20 -7.43
CA LEU A 11 11.97 12.60 -8.60
C LEU A 11 10.49 12.23 -8.39
N ASN A 12 9.91 12.51 -7.22
CA ASN A 12 8.52 12.19 -6.90
C ASN A 12 7.49 13.12 -7.56
N ASN A 13 7.89 14.19 -8.25
CA ASN A 13 6.92 15.09 -8.90
C ASN A 13 6.20 14.39 -10.08
N ASP A 14 4.99 14.84 -10.38
CA ASP A 14 4.16 14.31 -11.47
C ASP A 14 4.77 14.60 -12.85
N GLU A 15 5.59 15.65 -12.97
CA GLU A 15 6.38 15.96 -14.17
C GLU A 15 7.39 14.84 -14.52
N PHE A 16 7.76 14.00 -13.55
CA PHE A 16 8.73 12.92 -13.71
C PHE A 16 8.09 11.53 -13.80
N MET A 17 6.79 11.43 -14.07
CA MET A 17 6.09 10.15 -14.09
C MET A 17 6.74 9.10 -15.01
N GLU A 18 7.17 9.47 -16.22
CA GLU A 18 7.87 8.51 -17.11
C GLU A 18 9.14 7.98 -16.45
N MET A 19 9.94 8.86 -15.86
CA MET A 19 11.19 8.48 -15.19
C MET A 19 10.93 7.62 -13.96
N ARG A 20 9.90 7.95 -13.16
CA ARG A 20 9.46 7.15 -12.00
C ARG A 20 9.08 5.73 -12.43
N MET A 21 8.27 5.59 -13.49
CA MET A 21 7.82 4.29 -13.98
C MET A 21 8.98 3.45 -14.52
N ARG A 22 9.93 4.07 -15.23
CA ARG A 22 11.13 3.39 -15.74
C ARG A 22 12.11 3.01 -14.62
N GLY A 23 12.34 3.91 -13.66
CA GLY A 23 13.21 3.70 -12.51
C GLY A 23 12.68 2.65 -11.53
N GLY A 24 11.35 2.56 -11.40
CA GLY A 24 10.67 1.56 -10.57
C GLY A 24 10.55 0.18 -11.21
N LEU A 25 10.72 0.04 -12.53
CA LEU A 25 10.53 -1.24 -13.23
C LEU A 25 11.32 -2.43 -12.64
N PRO A 26 12.61 -2.29 -12.23
CA PRO A 26 13.32 -3.39 -11.57
C PRO A 26 12.65 -3.84 -10.27
N ARG A 27 12.09 -2.90 -9.49
CA ARG A 27 11.32 -3.20 -8.28
C ARG A 27 10.03 -3.94 -8.64
N ALA A 28 9.29 -3.47 -9.64
CA ALA A 28 8.05 -4.14 -10.08
C ALA A 28 8.32 -5.57 -10.57
N ASN A 29 9.39 -5.80 -11.33
CA ASN A 29 9.79 -7.14 -11.74
C ASN A 29 10.14 -8.06 -10.55
N ALA A 30 10.80 -7.53 -9.52
CA ALA A 30 11.10 -8.27 -8.31
C ALA A 30 9.81 -8.65 -7.54
N VAL A 31 8.83 -7.74 -7.48
CA VAL A 31 7.52 -7.99 -6.87
C VAL A 31 6.75 -9.04 -7.67
N ARG A 32 6.68 -8.91 -8.99
CA ARG A 32 6.04 -9.92 -9.87
C ARG A 32 6.64 -11.31 -9.66
N TYR A 33 7.97 -11.40 -9.60
CA TYR A 33 8.64 -12.69 -9.38
C TYR A 33 8.20 -13.36 -8.07
N VAL A 34 8.08 -12.59 -6.97
CA VAL A 34 7.64 -13.17 -5.69
C VAL A 34 6.14 -13.43 -5.65
N HIS A 35 5.33 -12.59 -6.31
CA HIS A 35 3.90 -12.82 -6.51
C HIS A 35 3.67 -14.15 -7.23
N ASP A 36 4.27 -14.34 -8.39
CA ASP A 36 4.06 -15.53 -9.23
C ASP A 36 4.59 -16.81 -8.55
N LYS A 37 5.65 -16.69 -7.74
CA LYS A 37 6.29 -17.83 -7.08
C LYS A 37 5.66 -18.22 -5.75
N PHE A 38 5.19 -17.24 -4.98
CA PHE A 38 4.75 -17.45 -3.59
C PHE A 38 3.32 -17.00 -3.33
N GLY A 39 2.63 -16.40 -4.31
CA GLY A 39 1.27 -15.91 -4.17
C GLY A 39 1.14 -14.71 -3.24
N VAL A 40 2.20 -13.90 -3.08
CA VAL A 40 2.13 -12.69 -2.25
C VAL A 40 1.26 -11.63 -2.94
N ASN A 41 0.31 -11.06 -2.21
CA ASN A 41 -0.68 -10.10 -2.73
C ASN A 41 -0.54 -8.69 -2.12
N ALA A 42 0.48 -8.48 -1.28
CA ALA A 42 0.69 -7.23 -0.58
C ALA A 42 2.16 -6.81 -0.60
N LEU A 43 2.40 -5.52 -0.83
CA LEU A 43 3.71 -4.87 -0.70
C LEU A 43 3.68 -3.86 0.44
N SER A 44 4.27 -4.20 1.58
CA SER A 44 4.35 -3.31 2.74
C SER A 44 5.56 -2.37 2.67
N CYS A 45 5.31 -1.08 2.80
CA CYS A 45 6.31 -0.02 2.70
C CYS A 45 6.53 0.67 4.06
N ILE A 46 7.79 0.74 4.50
CA ILE A 46 8.16 1.52 5.69
C ILE A 46 8.32 3.01 5.38
N CYS A 47 8.65 3.33 4.12
CA CYS A 47 8.85 4.68 3.63
C CYS A 47 7.54 5.25 3.07
N ALA A 48 7.22 6.50 3.45
CA ALA A 48 6.02 7.19 2.96
C ALA A 48 6.09 7.47 1.45
N ILE A 49 7.27 7.83 0.93
CA ILE A 49 7.48 8.02 -0.52
C ILE A 49 7.25 6.70 -1.24
N ASP A 50 7.83 5.60 -0.74
CA ASP A 50 7.62 4.27 -1.35
C ASP A 50 6.13 3.93 -1.42
N ARG A 51 5.37 4.12 -0.34
CA ARG A 51 3.91 3.90 -0.34
C ARG A 51 3.22 4.76 -1.40
N ALA A 52 3.51 6.06 -1.48
CA ALA A 52 2.86 6.96 -2.42
C ALA A 52 3.16 6.63 -3.88
N VAL A 53 4.40 6.24 -4.21
CA VAL A 53 4.83 6.07 -5.59
C VAL A 53 4.66 4.67 -6.12
N LEU A 54 4.79 3.67 -5.24
CA LEU A 54 4.67 2.28 -5.63
C LEU A 54 3.22 1.90 -5.93
N THR A 55 2.21 2.61 -5.41
CA THR A 55 0.80 2.36 -5.74
C THR A 55 0.59 2.41 -7.26
N ALA A 56 0.82 3.56 -7.90
CA ALA A 56 0.67 3.68 -9.35
C ALA A 56 1.59 2.73 -10.14
N LEU A 57 2.77 2.41 -9.60
CA LEU A 57 3.69 1.47 -10.22
C LEU A 57 3.15 0.03 -10.20
N MET A 58 2.61 -0.43 -9.07
CA MET A 58 2.04 -1.77 -8.94
C MET A 58 0.73 -1.87 -9.70
N ASP A 59 -0.14 -0.86 -9.65
CA ASP A 59 -1.40 -0.82 -10.41
C ASP A 59 -1.16 -1.05 -11.91
N TYR A 60 -0.02 -0.56 -12.44
CA TYR A 60 0.35 -0.77 -13.84
C TYR A 60 1.06 -2.10 -14.10
N TRP A 61 2.08 -2.44 -13.31
CA TRP A 61 2.98 -3.56 -13.62
C TRP A 61 2.59 -4.89 -12.96
N VAL A 62 1.95 -4.85 -11.78
CA VAL A 62 1.58 -6.01 -10.94
C VAL A 62 0.26 -5.71 -10.19
N PRO A 63 -0.87 -5.56 -10.90
CA PRO A 63 -2.13 -5.05 -10.32
C PRO A 63 -2.73 -5.94 -9.22
N ASP A 64 -2.34 -7.22 -9.16
CA ASP A 64 -2.79 -8.15 -8.12
C ASP A 64 -2.07 -7.93 -6.76
N VAL A 65 -1.12 -6.99 -6.69
CA VAL A 65 -0.39 -6.65 -5.47
C VAL A 65 -0.77 -5.27 -4.96
N THR A 66 -1.42 -5.24 -3.80
CA THR A 66 -1.81 -3.99 -3.15
C THR A 66 -0.66 -3.41 -2.31
N VAL A 67 -0.47 -2.09 -2.38
CA VAL A 67 0.57 -1.38 -1.59
C VAL A 67 0.01 -0.89 -0.27
N TYR A 68 0.74 -1.15 0.82
CA TYR A 68 0.36 -0.76 2.20
C TYR A 68 1.50 -0.06 2.92
N GLY A 69 1.19 0.79 3.90
CA GLY A 69 2.18 1.25 4.88
C GLY A 69 2.39 0.22 6.00
N VAL A 70 3.62 0.03 6.48
CA VAL A 70 3.86 -0.85 7.65
C VAL A 70 3.10 -0.33 8.88
N HIS A 71 3.17 0.98 9.14
CA HIS A 71 2.44 1.60 10.25
C HIS A 71 0.91 1.52 10.07
N GLU A 72 0.43 1.52 8.84
CA GLU A 72 -0.99 1.38 8.53
C GLU A 72 -1.48 -0.01 8.94
N LEU A 73 -0.78 -1.06 8.49
CA LEU A 73 -1.10 -2.44 8.83
C LEU A 73 -1.04 -2.70 10.34
N VAL A 74 0.03 -2.24 11.00
CA VAL A 74 0.20 -2.43 12.44
C VAL A 74 -0.90 -1.70 13.21
N SER A 75 -1.20 -0.44 12.87
CA SER A 75 -2.23 0.33 13.56
C SER A 75 -3.64 -0.24 13.36
N ASN A 76 -3.93 -0.83 12.20
CA ASN A 76 -5.18 -1.55 11.97
C ASN A 76 -5.27 -2.86 12.78
N ALA A 77 -4.14 -3.50 13.06
CA ALA A 77 -4.09 -4.76 13.80
C ALA A 77 -3.97 -4.60 15.33
N LEU A 78 -3.61 -3.41 15.82
CA LEU A 78 -3.48 -3.13 17.24
C LEU A 78 -4.85 -3.13 17.93
N VAL A 79 -4.94 -3.90 19.01
CA VAL A 79 -6.07 -3.90 19.96
C VAL A 79 -5.54 -3.36 21.29
N MET A 80 -6.11 -2.25 21.77
CA MET A 80 -5.63 -1.54 22.95
C MET A 80 -6.65 -1.58 24.09
N GLU A 81 -6.16 -1.78 25.32
CA GLU A 81 -7.03 -1.75 26.50
C GLU A 81 -7.65 -0.36 26.68
N GLY A 82 -8.98 -0.30 26.76
CA GLY A 82 -9.72 0.95 26.92
C GLY A 82 -9.90 1.77 25.64
N GLU A 83 -9.60 1.21 24.46
CA GLU A 83 -9.94 1.88 23.19
C GLU A 83 -11.45 1.95 22.97
N THR A 84 -11.88 2.97 22.24
CA THR A 84 -13.25 3.05 21.74
C THR A 84 -13.45 2.02 20.65
N GLU A 85 -14.69 1.55 20.49
CA GLU A 85 -15.05 0.73 19.34
C GLU A 85 -14.67 1.44 18.05
N ARG A 86 -13.86 0.78 17.23
CA ARG A 86 -13.40 1.27 15.93
C ARG A 86 -14.20 0.52 14.89
N THR A 87 -14.92 1.23 14.03
CA THR A 87 -15.71 0.64 12.93
C THR A 87 -14.98 0.69 11.59
N THR A 88 -13.95 1.53 11.48
CA THR A 88 -13.19 1.75 10.24
C THR A 88 -11.68 1.62 10.42
N ASP A 89 -11.00 1.32 9.33
CA ASP A 89 -9.56 1.20 9.22
C ASP A 89 -8.90 2.58 8.96
N LEU A 90 -7.56 2.62 8.89
CA LEU A 90 -6.83 3.88 8.63
C LEU A 90 -7.00 4.46 7.22
N ARG A 91 -7.66 3.76 6.30
CA ARG A 91 -8.09 4.29 4.99
C ARG A 91 -9.53 4.81 5.02
N GLY A 92 -10.23 4.63 6.14
CA GLY A 92 -11.65 4.98 6.28
C GLY A 92 -12.58 3.90 5.71
N GLU A 93 -12.06 2.73 5.38
CA GLU A 93 -12.87 1.59 4.95
C GLU A 93 -13.41 0.84 6.17
N PRO A 94 -14.59 0.21 6.10
CA PRO A 94 -15.11 -0.60 7.20
C PRO A 94 -14.11 -1.70 7.59
N LEU A 95 -13.93 -1.93 8.90
CA LEU A 95 -13.12 -3.05 9.36
C LEU A 95 -13.81 -4.37 8.97
N PRO A 96 -13.03 -5.44 8.67
CA PRO A 96 -13.59 -6.74 8.37
C PRO A 96 -14.55 -7.21 9.49
N GLY A 97 -15.82 -7.42 9.13
CA GLY A 97 -16.87 -7.81 10.07
C GLY A 97 -17.67 -6.66 10.70
N MET A 98 -17.37 -5.39 10.36
CA MET A 98 -18.09 -4.19 10.80
C MET A 98 -18.75 -3.43 9.63
N GLU A 99 -18.96 -4.14 8.52
CA GLU A 99 -19.53 -3.60 7.28
C GLU A 99 -20.95 -3.03 7.52
N GLU A 100 -21.80 -3.73 8.28
CA GLU A 100 -23.18 -3.34 8.57
C GLU A 100 -23.30 -2.17 9.58
N ASP A 101 -22.34 -2.02 10.49
CA ASP A 101 -22.36 -0.97 11.52
C ASP A 101 -21.98 0.40 10.93
N SER A 102 -21.11 0.41 9.92
CA SER A 102 -20.67 1.63 9.23
C SER A 102 -21.77 2.32 8.42
N GLU A 103 -22.75 1.57 7.90
CA GLU A 103 -23.88 2.11 7.12
C GLU A 103 -24.94 2.80 8.01
N ASN A 104 -25.08 2.37 9.27
CA ASN A 104 -26.07 2.92 10.20
C ASN A 104 -25.65 4.26 10.84
N GLU A 105 -24.36 4.59 10.87
CA GLU A 105 -23.86 5.87 11.39
C GLU A 105 -23.83 6.99 10.32
N ALA A 106 -24.01 6.65 9.04
CA ALA A 106 -23.92 7.59 7.91
C ALA A 106 -25.28 8.20 7.47
N VAL A 107 -26.36 8.01 8.25
CA VAL A 107 -27.73 8.53 7.96
C VAL A 107 -28.14 9.62 8.96
#